data_AF-A0AAP0EXY3-F1
#
_entry.id   AF-A0AAP0EXY3-F1
#
_cell.length_a   1.000
_cell.length_b   1.000
_cell.length_c   1.000
_cell.angle_alpha   90.00
_cell.angle_beta   90.00
_cell.angle_gamma   90.00
#
_symmetry.space_group_name_H-M   'P 1'
#
loop_
_entity.id
_entity.type
_entity.pdbx_description
1 polymer ?
#
loop_
_entity_poly.entity_id
_entity_poly.type
_entity_poly.pdbx_seq_one_letter_code
_entity_poly.pdbx_strand_id
1 'polypeptide(L)'
;MQWYFVAALLTILTSSQGILTTLSQSNGRYKYDYATVPFLAEVFKLLVSSFLLWREFRAPTPPRMTTGWKCVRLFPIPSIIYLIHNNVQFATLTYVDTSTYQIMGNLKIVTTGILFRLFLRRKLSNLQWMAIVLLAVGTTTSQVKGCGEASCDSLFSAPLQGYMLGILSACLSALAGVYTEYLMKKNNDSLYWQNVQLYTFGAIFNMARLLLDDFRGGFENGPWWQRLLNGYGLTTWMVVLNLGSTGLLVSWLMKYADNIVKALCASHNMLDDRLIMYLWLL
;
A
#
# COMPACT_ATOMS: atom_id res chain seq x y z
N MET A 1 19.01 -14.34 -4.02
CA MET A 1 17.64 -14.22 -4.55
C MET A 1 17.63 -13.13 -5.59
N GLN A 2 17.17 -13.42 -6.80
CA GLN A 2 17.07 -12.42 -7.86
C GLN A 2 15.79 -11.59 -7.68
N TRP A 3 15.89 -10.27 -7.87
CA TRP A 3 14.81 -9.32 -7.57
C TRP A 3 13.54 -9.53 -8.39
N TYR A 4 13.66 -10.10 -9.60
CA TYR A 4 12.53 -10.41 -10.49
C TYR A 4 11.64 -11.54 -9.95
N PHE A 5 12.21 -12.52 -9.24
CA PHE A 5 11.38 -13.56 -8.60
C PHE A 5 10.49 -12.96 -7.50
N VAL A 6 11.05 -12.05 -6.70
CA VAL A 6 10.30 -11.34 -5.65
C VAL A 6 9.24 -10.42 -6.26
N ALA A 7 9.57 -9.76 -7.37
CA ALA A 7 8.62 -8.94 -8.13
C ALA A 7 7.45 -9.76 -8.70
N ALA A 8 7.72 -10.93 -9.28
CA ALA A 8 6.68 -11.82 -9.79
C ALA A 8 5.78 -12.36 -8.67
N LEU A 9 6.38 -12.80 -7.55
CA LEU A 9 5.63 -13.24 -6.38
C LEU A 9 4.76 -12.11 -5.81
N LEU A 10 5.28 -10.88 -5.77
CA LEU A 10 4.51 -9.72 -5.32
C LEU A 10 3.27 -9.49 -6.20
N THR A 11 3.41 -9.62 -7.52
CA THR A 11 2.28 -9.47 -8.44
C THR A 11 1.19 -10.51 -8.18
N ILE A 12 1.58 -11.79 -8.01
CA ILE A 12 0.64 -12.88 -7.70
C ILE A 12 -0.08 -12.66 -6.35
N LEU A 13 0.64 -12.23 -5.32
CA LEU A 13 0.04 -11.94 -4.02
C LEU A 13 -0.88 -10.72 -4.06
N THR A 14 -0.56 -9.73 -4.87
CA THR A 14 -1.40 -8.53 -5.01
C THR A 14 -2.71 -8.85 -5.73
N SER A 15 -2.69 -9.71 -6.75
CA SER A 15 -3.91 -10.04 -7.52
C SER A 15 -4.83 -10.94 -6.71
N SER A 16 -4.25 -11.94 -6.04
CA SER A 16 -4.98 -12.77 -5.09
C SER A 16 -5.59 -11.95 -3.94
N GLN A 17 -5.00 -10.81 -3.56
CA GLN A 17 -5.57 -9.95 -2.52
C GLN A 17 -6.89 -9.32 -2.97
N GLY A 18 -6.97 -8.85 -4.20
CA GLY A 18 -8.21 -8.30 -4.77
C GLY A 18 -9.34 -9.33 -4.72
N ILE A 19 -9.05 -10.54 -5.20
CA ILE A 19 -9.99 -11.67 -5.24
C ILE A 19 -10.38 -12.12 -3.82
N LEU A 20 -9.43 -12.28 -2.91
CA LEU A 20 -9.72 -12.67 -1.53
C LEU A 20 -10.58 -11.63 -0.81
N THR A 21 -10.36 -10.34 -1.10
CA THR A 21 -11.14 -9.26 -0.50
C THR A 21 -12.58 -9.29 -1.00
N THR A 22 -12.82 -9.53 -2.29
CA THR A 22 -14.18 -9.66 -2.85
C THR A 22 -14.87 -10.93 -2.34
N LEU A 23 -14.17 -12.07 -2.27
CA LEU A 23 -14.69 -13.32 -1.69
C LEU A 23 -14.98 -13.21 -0.19
N SER A 24 -14.33 -12.29 0.53
CA SER A 24 -14.60 -12.04 1.94
C SER A 24 -15.92 -11.29 2.18
N GLN A 25 -16.51 -10.71 1.14
CA GLN A 25 -17.81 -10.05 1.22
C GLN A 25 -18.93 -11.09 1.19
N SER A 26 -19.93 -10.93 2.05
CA SER A 26 -21.13 -11.77 2.08
C SER A 26 -22.33 -10.88 1.78
N ASN A 27 -23.00 -11.09 0.64
CA ASN A 27 -24.11 -10.28 0.16
C ASN A 27 -23.79 -8.78 0.04
N GLY A 28 -22.59 -8.44 -0.44
CA GLY A 28 -22.16 -7.05 -0.66
C GLY A 28 -21.84 -6.25 0.62
N ARG A 29 -21.85 -6.89 1.80
CA ARG A 29 -21.43 -6.29 3.08
C ARG A 29 -20.28 -7.08 3.70
N TYR A 30 -19.38 -6.38 4.38
CA TYR A 30 -18.34 -7.00 5.19
C TYR A 30 -18.92 -7.41 6.54
N LYS A 31 -18.74 -8.68 6.92
CA LYS A 31 -19.14 -9.21 8.23
C LYS A 31 -18.16 -8.84 9.34
N TYR A 32 -16.98 -8.34 8.98
CA TYR A 32 -15.89 -7.93 9.87
C TYR A 32 -15.61 -6.44 9.70
N ASP A 33 -14.98 -5.82 10.70
CA ASP A 33 -14.54 -4.44 10.61
C ASP A 33 -13.32 -4.34 9.69
N TYR A 34 -13.45 -3.61 8.57
CA TYR A 34 -12.34 -3.45 7.64
C TYR A 34 -11.13 -2.71 8.26
N ALA A 35 -11.35 -1.90 9.30
CA ALA A 35 -10.29 -1.15 9.96
C ALA A 35 -9.35 -2.05 10.79
N THR A 36 -9.79 -3.24 11.22
CA THR A 36 -8.98 -4.17 12.03
C THR A 36 -8.01 -4.99 11.17
N VAL A 37 -8.29 -5.18 9.89
CA VAL A 37 -7.44 -5.95 8.95
C VAL A 37 -6.05 -5.33 8.78
N PRO A 38 -5.89 -4.02 8.50
CA PRO A 38 -4.57 -3.37 8.45
C PRO A 38 -3.79 -3.49 9.76
N PHE A 39 -4.45 -3.36 10.91
CA PHE A 39 -3.79 -3.52 12.21
C PHE A 39 -3.25 -4.95 12.40
N LEU A 40 -4.06 -5.98 12.15
CA LEU A 40 -3.60 -7.37 12.22
C LEU A 40 -2.47 -7.67 11.23
N ALA A 41 -2.53 -7.09 10.02
CA ALA A 41 -1.47 -7.25 9.03
C ALA A 41 -0.15 -6.60 9.49
N GLU A 42 -0.19 -5.42 10.14
CA GLU A 42 1.01 -4.82 10.75
C GLU A 42 1.57 -5.69 11.89
N VAL A 43 0.71 -6.22 12.76
CA VAL A 43 1.12 -7.13 13.84
C VAL A 43 1.77 -8.38 13.27
N PHE A 44 1.18 -9.00 12.24
CA PHE A 44 1.77 -10.15 11.56
C PHE A 44 3.16 -9.83 10.98
N LYS A 45 3.30 -8.71 10.26
CA LYS A 45 4.59 -8.27 9.71
C LYS A 45 5.63 -8.02 10.79
N LEU A 46 5.22 -7.43 11.92
CA LEU A 46 6.09 -7.18 13.07
C LEU A 46 6.57 -8.49 13.70
N LEU A 47 5.67 -9.46 13.90
CA LEU A 47 6.01 -10.78 14.44
C LEU A 47 6.99 -11.52 13.52
N VAL A 48 6.72 -11.57 12.22
CA VAL A 48 7.60 -12.23 11.24
C VAL A 48 8.96 -11.53 11.18
N SER A 49 8.98 -10.19 11.15
CA SER A 49 10.24 -9.43 11.10
C SER A 49 11.06 -9.60 12.38
N SER A 50 10.41 -9.64 13.54
CA SER A 50 11.08 -9.87 14.83
C SER A 50 11.65 -11.29 14.92
N PHE A 51 10.91 -12.29 14.44
CA PHE A 51 11.39 -13.68 14.37
C PHE A 51 12.59 -13.83 13.44
N LEU A 52 12.55 -13.20 12.25
CA LEU A 52 13.66 -13.21 11.29
C LEU A 52 14.89 -12.48 11.84
N LEU A 53 14.70 -11.35 12.52
CA LEU A 53 15.78 -10.62 13.20
C LEU A 53 16.41 -11.48 14.30
N TRP A 54 15.59 -12.13 15.13
CA TRP A 54 16.07 -13.04 16.17
C TRP A 54 16.86 -14.22 15.60
N ARG A 55 16.44 -14.77 14.45
CA ARG A 55 17.19 -15.79 13.73
C ARG A 55 18.53 -15.25 13.20
N GLU A 56 18.56 -14.01 12.72
CA GLU A 56 19.78 -13.35 12.25
C GLU A 56 20.79 -13.12 13.39
N PHE A 57 20.31 -12.80 14.60
CA PHE A 57 21.15 -12.71 15.80
C PHE A 57 21.81 -14.04 16.20
N ARG A 58 21.21 -15.17 15.83
CA ARG A 58 21.78 -16.50 16.08
C ARG A 58 22.86 -16.87 15.06
N ALA A 59 23.04 -16.08 14.00
CA ALA A 59 24.10 -16.30 13.01
C ALA A 59 25.46 -15.80 13.53
N PRO A 60 26.59 -16.29 12.97
CA PRO A 60 27.93 -15.93 13.45
C PRO A 60 28.26 -14.44 13.33
N THR A 61 27.64 -13.75 12.37
CA THR A 61 27.83 -12.32 12.12
C THR A 61 26.67 -11.54 12.73
N PRO A 62 26.89 -10.70 13.75
CA PRO A 62 25.82 -9.93 14.36
C PRO A 62 25.22 -8.94 13.33
N PRO A 63 23.88 -8.77 13.32
CA PRO A 63 23.24 -7.84 12.42
C PRO A 63 23.67 -6.40 12.72
N ARG A 64 23.87 -5.60 11.67
CA ARG A 64 24.10 -4.15 11.82
C ARG A 64 22.80 -3.48 12.24
N MET A 65 22.83 -2.80 13.39
CA MET A 65 21.68 -2.13 13.96
C MET A 65 22.05 -0.73 14.42
N THR A 66 21.56 0.28 13.70
CA THR A 66 21.63 1.66 14.14
C THR A 66 20.47 1.94 15.10
N THR A 67 20.78 2.08 16.39
CA THR A 67 19.81 2.41 17.46
C THR A 67 19.79 3.89 17.83
N GLY A 68 20.58 4.73 17.14
CA GLY A 68 20.65 6.16 17.41
C GLY A 68 19.28 6.84 17.26
N TRP A 69 18.86 7.59 18.27
CA TRP A 69 17.55 8.29 18.32
C TRP A 69 17.28 9.17 17.10
N LYS A 70 18.34 9.79 16.54
CA LYS A 70 18.27 10.60 15.31
C LYS A 70 17.80 9.80 14.08
N CYS A 71 18.07 8.50 14.04
CA CYS A 71 17.66 7.59 12.98
C CYS A 71 16.27 6.99 13.26
N VAL A 72 16.03 6.54 14.50
CA VAL A 72 14.75 5.94 14.91
C VAL A 72 13.58 6.90 14.72
N ARG A 73 13.75 8.19 15.05
CA ARG A 73 12.70 9.21 14.90
C ARG A 73 12.24 9.47 13.46
N LEU A 74 12.93 8.93 12.45
CA LEU A 74 12.57 9.08 11.04
C LEU A 74 11.56 8.00 10.58
N PHE A 75 11.48 6.86 11.27
CA PHE A 75 10.57 5.76 10.96
C PHE A 75 9.07 6.04 11.17
N PRO A 76 8.65 6.93 12.10
CA PRO A 76 7.26 7.36 12.20
C PRO A 76 6.77 8.15 10.98
N ILE A 77 7.68 8.81 10.24
CA ILE A 77 7.31 9.74 9.16
C ILE A 77 6.52 9.04 8.04
N PRO A 78 6.98 7.90 7.47
CA PRO A 78 6.16 7.11 6.54
C PRO A 78 4.77 6.79 7.07
N SER A 79 4.66 6.35 8.33
CA SER A 79 3.39 5.95 8.93
C SER A 79 2.43 7.13 9.07
N ILE A 80 2.93 8.33 9.43
CA ILE A 80 2.14 9.56 9.47
C ILE A 80 1.65 9.93 8.06
N ILE A 81 2.52 9.86 7.05
CA ILE A 81 2.13 10.15 5.66
C ILE A 81 1.07 9.16 5.19
N TYR A 82 1.22 7.87 5.50
CA TYR A 82 0.21 6.84 5.18
C TYR A 82 -1.11 7.07 5.92
N LEU A 83 -1.08 7.53 7.17
CA LEU A 83 -2.28 7.90 7.92
C LEU A 83 -3.01 9.08 7.27
N ILE A 84 -2.29 10.15 6.92
CA ILE A 84 -2.86 11.31 6.23
C ILE A 84 -3.40 10.89 4.86
N HIS A 85 -2.62 10.12 4.09
CA HIS A 85 -3.03 9.57 2.80
C HIS A 85 -4.35 8.79 2.91
N ASN A 86 -4.48 7.91 3.89
CA ASN A 86 -5.71 7.16 4.10
C ASN A 86 -6.91 8.09 4.36
N ASN A 87 -6.76 9.11 5.20
CA ASN A 87 -7.83 10.08 5.46
C ASN A 87 -8.19 10.90 4.20
N VAL A 88 -7.19 11.35 3.45
CA VAL A 88 -7.40 12.07 2.18
C VAL A 88 -8.09 11.17 1.15
N GLN A 89 -7.75 9.88 1.08
CA GLN A 89 -8.43 8.91 0.24
C GLN A 89 -9.91 8.80 0.59
N PHE A 90 -10.25 8.64 1.88
CA PHE A 90 -11.66 8.58 2.30
C PHE A 90 -12.41 9.88 1.98
N ALA A 91 -11.80 11.04 2.25
CA ALA A 91 -12.38 12.33 1.89
C ALA A 91 -12.53 12.51 0.37
N THR A 92 -11.63 11.93 -0.43
CA THR A 92 -11.73 11.98 -1.89
C THR A 92 -12.93 11.17 -2.39
N LEU A 93 -13.13 9.97 -1.83
CA LEU A 93 -14.24 9.06 -2.19
C LEU A 93 -15.63 9.59 -1.83
N THR A 94 -15.75 10.66 -1.03
CA THR A 94 -17.04 11.35 -0.82
C THR A 94 -17.40 12.31 -1.96
N TYR A 95 -16.43 12.67 -2.81
CA TYR A 95 -16.62 13.60 -3.93
C TYR A 95 -16.49 12.94 -5.31
N VAL A 96 -15.65 11.89 -5.43
CA VAL A 96 -15.44 11.14 -6.67
C VAL A 96 -15.76 9.67 -6.49
N ASP A 97 -16.27 9.04 -7.54
CA ASP A 97 -16.48 7.60 -7.58
C ASP A 97 -15.15 6.82 -7.55
N THR A 98 -15.21 5.55 -7.16
CA THR A 98 -14.03 4.68 -7.00
C THR A 98 -13.25 4.50 -8.29
N SER A 99 -13.91 4.47 -9.45
CA SER A 99 -13.23 4.37 -10.75
C SER A 99 -12.45 5.64 -11.10
N THR A 100 -13.05 6.81 -10.90
CA THR A 100 -12.36 8.10 -11.08
C THR A 100 -11.18 8.24 -10.13
N TYR A 101 -11.34 7.83 -8.86
CA TYR A 101 -10.23 7.81 -7.89
C TYR A 101 -9.07 6.90 -8.34
N GLN A 102 -9.36 5.72 -8.87
CA GLN A 102 -8.34 4.79 -9.37
C GLN A 102 -7.55 5.40 -10.55
N ILE A 103 -8.26 6.01 -11.51
CA ILE A 103 -7.64 6.69 -12.65
C ILE A 103 -6.72 7.81 -12.18
N MET A 104 -7.21 8.68 -11.28
CA MET A 104 -6.42 9.74 -10.67
C MET A 104 -5.21 9.19 -9.90
N GLY A 105 -5.36 8.03 -9.27
CA GLY A 105 -4.31 7.33 -8.56
C GLY A 105 -3.12 6.93 -9.44
N ASN A 106 -3.29 6.78 -10.76
CA ASN A 106 -2.16 6.49 -11.67
C ASN A 106 -1.16 7.64 -11.74
N LEU A 107 -1.57 8.88 -11.40
CA LEU A 107 -0.66 10.02 -11.30
C LEU A 107 0.50 9.76 -10.33
N LYS A 108 0.29 8.88 -9.33
CA LYS A 108 1.34 8.45 -8.40
C LYS A 108 2.57 7.88 -9.11
N ILE A 109 2.41 7.29 -10.31
CA ILE A 109 3.51 6.70 -11.09
C ILE A 109 4.49 7.81 -11.51
N VAL A 110 3.95 8.88 -12.09
CA VAL A 110 4.75 10.04 -12.51
C VAL A 110 5.33 10.76 -11.30
N THR A 111 4.52 11.01 -10.26
CA THR A 111 4.98 11.68 -9.04
C THR A 111 6.07 10.88 -8.33
N THR A 112 6.00 9.54 -8.33
CA THR A 112 7.06 8.68 -7.80
C THR A 112 8.35 8.86 -8.57
N GLY A 113 8.31 8.94 -9.90
CA GLY A 113 9.51 9.22 -10.73
C GLY A 113 10.15 10.57 -10.43
N ILE A 114 9.34 11.63 -10.25
CA ILE A 114 9.81 12.97 -9.88
C ILE A 114 10.44 12.94 -8.49
N LEU A 115 9.75 12.40 -7.49
CA LEU A 115 10.22 12.32 -6.12
C LEU A 115 11.45 11.42 -5.97
N PHE A 116 11.55 10.35 -6.76
CA PHE A 116 12.71 9.47 -6.81
C PHE A 116 13.98 10.24 -7.23
N ARG A 117 13.87 11.11 -8.26
CA ARG A 117 14.97 11.98 -8.67
C ARG A 117 15.35 12.99 -7.58
N LEU A 118 14.38 13.53 -6.86
CA LEU A 118 14.60 14.53 -5.80
C LEU A 118 15.22 13.94 -4.53
N PHE A 119 14.66 12.85 -4.00
CA PHE A 119 15.06 12.26 -2.72
C PHE A 119 16.24 11.28 -2.83
N LEU A 120 16.24 10.39 -3.84
CA LEU A 120 17.31 9.40 -4.01
C LEU A 120 18.48 9.94 -4.85
N ARG A 121 18.34 11.15 -5.44
CA ARG A 121 19.36 11.81 -6.28
C ARG A 121 19.90 10.93 -7.42
N ARG A 122 19.12 9.94 -7.87
CA ARG A 122 19.47 9.07 -9.00
C ARG A 122 19.03 9.74 -10.31
N LYS A 123 19.90 9.71 -11.32
CA LYS A 123 19.58 10.21 -12.67
C LYS A 123 18.77 9.16 -13.41
N LEU A 124 17.63 9.55 -13.97
CA LEU A 124 16.83 8.72 -14.86
C LEU A 124 17.17 9.10 -16.31
N SER A 125 17.33 8.10 -17.18
CA SER A 125 17.54 8.33 -18.61
C SER A 125 16.26 8.82 -19.28
N ASN A 126 16.38 9.44 -20.46
CA ASN A 126 15.22 9.89 -21.23
C ASN A 126 14.28 8.72 -21.59
N LEU A 127 14.85 7.55 -21.87
CA LEU A 127 14.07 6.33 -22.15
C LEU A 127 13.31 5.84 -20.91
N GLN A 128 13.90 5.93 -19.72
CA GLN A 128 13.21 5.61 -18.46
C GLN A 128 12.08 6.59 -18.18
N TRP A 129 12.26 7.89 -18.47
CA TRP A 129 11.18 8.87 -18.38
C TRP A 129 10.04 8.58 -19.33
N MET A 130 10.35 8.26 -20.59
CA MET A 130 9.35 7.84 -21.57
C MET A 130 8.60 6.59 -21.10
N ALA A 131 9.29 5.60 -20.54
CA ALA A 131 8.67 4.40 -20.00
C ALA A 131 7.71 4.70 -18.83
N ILE A 132 8.09 5.59 -17.90
CA ILE A 132 7.24 6.00 -16.77
C ILE A 132 5.95 6.68 -17.27
N VAL A 133 6.08 7.60 -18.24
CA VAL A 133 4.93 8.28 -18.84
C VAL A 133 4.05 7.29 -19.58
N LEU A 134 4.65 6.40 -20.38
CA LEU A 134 3.93 5.37 -21.12
C LEU A 134 3.15 4.42 -20.19
N LEU A 135 3.72 4.05 -19.04
CA LEU A 135 3.06 3.25 -18.02
C LEU A 135 1.88 3.99 -17.38
N ALA A 136 2.04 5.27 -17.07
CA ALA A 136 0.96 6.09 -16.52
C ALA A 136 -0.20 6.23 -17.51
N VAL A 137 0.10 6.43 -18.80
CA VAL A 137 -0.90 6.48 -19.86
C VAL A 137 -1.56 5.11 -20.04
N GLY A 138 -0.78 4.03 -20.18
CA GLY A 138 -1.32 2.68 -20.40
C GLY A 138 -2.23 2.19 -19.27
N THR A 139 -1.84 2.42 -18.02
CA THR A 139 -2.68 2.09 -16.85
C THR A 139 -3.96 2.92 -16.83
N THR A 140 -3.88 4.21 -17.17
CA THR A 140 -5.05 5.09 -17.26
C THR A 140 -5.99 4.67 -18.38
N THR A 141 -5.48 4.45 -19.60
CA THR A 141 -6.27 4.00 -20.75
C THR A 141 -6.93 2.66 -20.48
N SER A 142 -6.25 1.73 -19.81
CA SER A 142 -6.92 0.50 -19.37
C SER A 142 -8.09 0.84 -18.44
N GLN A 143 -7.93 1.72 -17.45
CA GLN A 143 -8.95 2.00 -16.43
C GLN A 143 -10.16 2.81 -16.89
N VAL A 144 -10.09 3.44 -18.06
CA VAL A 144 -11.22 4.17 -18.65
C VAL A 144 -12.38 3.21 -18.93
N LYS A 145 -13.59 3.55 -18.45
CA LYS A 145 -14.81 2.79 -18.74
C LYS A 145 -15.07 2.84 -20.24
N GLY A 146 -15.38 1.69 -20.86
CA GLY A 146 -15.86 1.69 -22.24
C GLY A 146 -17.17 2.47 -22.32
N CYS A 147 -17.27 3.45 -23.23
CA CYS A 147 -18.52 4.16 -23.50
C CYS A 147 -19.49 3.21 -24.23
N GLY A 148 -20.16 2.34 -23.47
CA GLY A 148 -21.35 1.61 -23.89
C GLY A 148 -22.58 2.27 -23.25
N GLU A 149 -23.37 2.97 -24.07
CA GLU A 149 -24.74 3.45 -23.81
C GLU A 149 -25.06 4.46 -22.69
N ALA A 150 -24.08 5.13 -22.07
CA ALA A 150 -24.37 6.36 -21.30
C ALA A 150 -23.30 7.43 -21.50
N SER A 151 -23.76 8.62 -21.92
CA SER A 151 -23.05 9.89 -22.17
C SER A 151 -21.67 10.04 -21.52
N CYS A 152 -20.63 10.15 -22.35
CA CYS A 152 -19.24 10.44 -21.92
C CYS A 152 -19.06 11.88 -21.35
N ASP A 153 -20.14 12.67 -21.20
CA ASP A 153 -20.13 14.03 -20.61
C ASP A 153 -19.88 14.04 -19.09
N SER A 154 -20.08 12.92 -18.40
CA SER A 154 -19.88 12.86 -16.94
C SER A 154 -18.43 12.60 -16.51
N LEU A 155 -17.49 12.35 -17.43
CA LEU A 155 -16.09 12.03 -17.12
C LEU A 155 -15.35 13.16 -16.37
N PHE A 156 -15.79 14.41 -16.55
CA PHE A 156 -15.24 15.58 -15.84
C PHE A 156 -16.22 16.24 -14.86
N SER A 157 -17.38 15.62 -14.61
CA SER A 157 -18.47 16.22 -13.82
C SER A 157 -18.22 16.27 -12.30
N ALA A 158 -17.15 15.63 -11.82
CA ALA A 158 -16.87 15.62 -10.39
C ALA A 158 -16.48 17.02 -9.84
N PRO A 159 -16.76 17.29 -8.55
CA PRO A 159 -16.40 18.56 -7.93
C PRO A 159 -14.89 18.84 -7.97
N LEU A 160 -14.50 20.11 -8.15
CA LEU A 160 -13.10 20.52 -8.16
C LEU A 160 -12.35 20.08 -6.89
N GLN A 161 -13.03 20.10 -5.73
CA GLN A 161 -12.47 19.61 -4.46
C GLN A 161 -12.06 18.14 -4.54
N GLY A 162 -12.84 17.29 -5.19
CA GLY A 162 -12.51 15.87 -5.39
C GLY A 162 -11.24 15.68 -6.22
N TYR A 163 -11.09 16.47 -7.29
CA TYR A 163 -9.88 16.44 -8.11
C TYR A 163 -8.63 16.91 -7.33
N MET A 164 -8.75 17.99 -6.57
CA MET A 164 -7.64 18.50 -5.75
C MET A 164 -7.22 17.48 -4.68
N LEU A 165 -8.18 16.85 -4.00
CA LEU A 165 -7.91 15.83 -2.99
C LEU A 165 -7.31 14.55 -3.60
N GLY A 166 -7.75 14.12 -4.78
CA GLY A 166 -7.17 12.95 -5.44
C GLY A 166 -5.72 13.18 -5.92
N ILE A 167 -5.40 14.39 -6.43
CA ILE A 167 -3.99 14.76 -6.74
C ILE A 167 -3.15 14.75 -5.47
N LEU A 168 -3.65 15.35 -4.38
CA LEU A 168 -2.98 15.33 -3.09
C LEU A 168 -2.75 13.89 -2.59
N SER A 169 -3.75 13.02 -2.72
CA SER A 169 -3.66 11.60 -2.38
C SER A 169 -2.54 10.92 -3.17
N ALA A 170 -2.51 11.07 -4.49
CA ALA A 170 -1.47 10.50 -5.34
C ALA A 170 -0.06 10.97 -4.95
N CYS A 171 0.10 12.26 -4.62
CA CYS A 171 1.35 12.84 -4.15
C CYS A 171 1.79 12.27 -2.79
N LEU A 172 0.87 12.17 -1.83
CA LEU A 172 1.15 11.59 -0.51
C LEU A 172 1.52 10.10 -0.61
N SER A 173 0.81 9.34 -1.46
CA SER A 173 1.13 7.93 -1.71
C SER A 173 2.54 7.76 -2.29
N ALA A 174 2.91 8.60 -3.27
CA ALA A 174 4.23 8.57 -3.88
C ALA A 174 5.32 8.97 -2.87
N LEU A 175 5.07 10.03 -2.09
CA LEU A 175 5.99 10.51 -1.06
C LEU A 175 6.24 9.47 0.03
N ALA A 176 5.20 8.81 0.54
CA ALA A 176 5.34 7.75 1.54
C ALA A 176 6.22 6.60 1.02
N GLY A 177 6.00 6.17 -0.23
CA GLY A 177 6.77 5.12 -0.86
C GLY A 177 8.24 5.50 -1.04
N VAL A 178 8.51 6.65 -1.64
CA VAL A 178 9.89 7.14 -1.91
C VAL A 178 10.64 7.43 -0.61
N TYR A 179 9.96 7.97 0.41
CA TYR A 179 10.58 8.22 1.71
C TYR A 179 10.94 6.91 2.42
N THR A 180 10.07 5.90 2.36
CA THR A 180 10.35 4.56 2.92
C THR A 180 11.57 3.94 2.23
N GLU A 181 11.65 4.04 0.91
CA GLU A 181 12.80 3.59 0.13
C GLU A 181 14.09 4.32 0.55
N TYR A 182 14.03 5.65 0.62
CA TYR A 182 15.14 6.48 1.07
C TYR A 182 15.61 6.06 2.46
N LEU A 183 14.69 5.84 3.40
CA LEU A 183 15.01 5.44 4.77
C LEU A 183 15.67 4.05 4.81
N MET A 184 15.15 3.09 4.04
CA MET A 184 15.71 1.73 3.97
C MET A 184 17.11 1.72 3.34
N LYS A 185 17.33 2.52 2.29
CA LYS A 185 18.62 2.60 1.58
C LYS A 185 19.66 3.50 2.25
N LYS A 186 19.24 4.43 3.12
CA LYS A 186 20.15 5.36 3.80
C LYS A 186 21.13 4.67 4.74
N ASN A 187 20.67 3.63 5.44
CA ASN A 187 21.51 2.88 6.38
C ASN A 187 21.80 1.46 5.84
N ASN A 188 23.03 0.99 6.05
CA ASN A 188 23.44 -0.41 5.84
C ASN A 188 23.00 -1.33 7.00
N ASP A 189 21.86 -1.02 7.62
CA ASP A 189 21.25 -1.84 8.68
C ASP A 189 20.58 -3.08 8.08
N SER A 190 20.37 -4.09 8.92
CA SER A 190 19.56 -5.26 8.58
C SER A 190 18.15 -4.84 8.17
N LEU A 191 17.63 -5.47 7.10
CA LEU A 191 16.25 -5.28 6.65
C LEU A 191 15.26 -5.57 7.79
N TYR A 192 15.50 -6.64 8.55
CA TYR A 192 14.57 -7.06 9.60
C TYR A 192 14.51 -6.05 10.74
N TRP A 193 15.63 -5.42 11.09
CA TRP A 193 15.65 -4.33 12.07
C TRP A 193 14.86 -3.10 11.60
N GLN A 194 15.09 -2.67 10.35
CA GLN A 194 14.35 -1.55 9.75
C GLN A 194 12.85 -1.85 9.67
N ASN A 195 12.49 -3.10 9.36
CA ASN A 195 11.10 -3.57 9.33
C ASN A 195 10.46 -3.56 10.71
N VAL A 196 11.16 -4.03 11.75
CA VAL A 196 10.67 -3.96 13.13
C VAL A 196 10.35 -2.51 13.52
N GLN A 197 11.25 -1.57 13.23
CA GLN A 197 11.01 -0.15 13.51
C GLN A 197 9.81 0.40 12.74
N LEU A 198 9.74 0.14 11.43
CA LEU A 198 8.66 0.62 10.57
C LEU A 198 7.30 0.07 10.97
N TYR A 199 7.20 -1.25 11.17
CA TYR A 199 5.95 -1.93 11.51
C TYR A 199 5.52 -1.68 12.96
N THR A 200 6.45 -1.41 13.87
CA THR A 200 6.11 -0.98 15.25
C THR A 200 5.32 0.34 15.20
N PHE A 201 5.85 1.35 14.50
CA PHE A 201 5.12 2.61 14.34
C PHE A 201 3.83 2.40 13.53
N GLY A 202 3.85 1.60 12.47
CA GLY A 202 2.64 1.22 11.71
C GLY A 202 1.53 0.63 12.59
N ALA A 203 1.86 -0.31 13.48
CA ALA A 203 0.91 -0.89 14.42
C ALA A 203 0.37 0.15 15.41
N ILE A 204 1.23 1.02 15.96
CA ILE A 204 0.81 2.10 16.87
C ILE A 204 -0.18 3.05 16.19
N PHE A 205 0.08 3.47 14.95
CA PHE A 205 -0.81 4.38 14.23
C PHE A 205 -2.14 3.71 13.84
N ASN A 206 -2.14 2.43 13.45
CA ASN A 206 -3.38 1.71 13.19
C ASN A 206 -4.20 1.50 14.47
N MET A 207 -3.54 1.21 15.60
CA MET A 207 -4.20 1.13 16.91
C MET A 207 -4.79 2.49 17.31
N ALA A 208 -4.05 3.59 17.12
CA ALA A 208 -4.55 4.93 17.38
C ALA A 208 -5.77 5.28 16.53
N ARG A 209 -5.81 4.85 15.26
CA ARG A 209 -6.98 4.99 14.40
C ARG A 209 -8.20 4.25 14.97
N LEU A 210 -8.04 2.98 15.35
CA LEU A 210 -9.13 2.18 15.94
C LEU A 210 -9.67 2.83 17.21
N LEU A 211 -8.78 3.36 18.06
CA LEU A 211 -9.19 4.11 19.26
C LEU A 211 -9.98 5.37 18.89
N LEU A 212 -9.53 6.15 17.90
CA LEU A 212 -10.24 7.34 17.44
C LEU A 212 -11.62 7.00 16.87
N ASP A 213 -11.74 5.88 16.16
CA ASP A 213 -13.01 5.40 15.61
C ASP A 213 -13.96 4.94 16.73
N ASP A 214 -13.47 4.30 17.80
CA ASP A 214 -14.24 4.01 19.02
C ASP A 214 -14.76 5.28 19.71
N PHE A 215 -13.88 6.27 19.89
CA PHE A 215 -14.24 7.55 20.53
C PHE A 215 -15.30 8.30 19.73
N ARG A 216 -15.20 8.30 18.39
CA ARG A 216 -16.19 8.92 17.51
C ARG A 216 -17.53 8.19 17.53
N GLY A 217 -17.50 6.86 17.62
CA GLY A 217 -18.69 6.02 17.71
C GLY A 217 -19.26 5.87 19.13
N GLY A 218 -18.79 6.66 20.11
CA GLY A 218 -19.32 6.66 21.48
C GLY A 218 -19.23 5.31 22.20
N PHE A 219 -18.33 4.41 21.78
CA PHE A 219 -18.26 3.02 22.26
C PHE A 219 -19.56 2.21 22.13
N GLU A 220 -20.49 2.59 21.24
CA GLU A 220 -21.80 1.92 21.09
C GLU A 220 -21.68 0.43 20.76
N ASN A 221 -20.66 0.05 19.99
CA ASN A 221 -20.41 -1.33 19.59
C ASN A 221 -19.39 -2.05 20.51
N GLY A 222 -19.00 -1.43 21.63
CA GLY A 222 -17.91 -1.87 22.48
C GLY A 222 -16.52 -1.48 21.96
N PRO A 223 -15.47 -1.66 22.78
CA PRO A 223 -14.11 -1.26 22.44
C PRO A 223 -13.52 -2.12 21.31
N TRP A 224 -12.61 -1.54 20.54
CA TRP A 224 -11.99 -2.13 19.35
C TRP A 224 -11.38 -3.53 19.60
N TRP A 225 -10.83 -3.78 20.79
CA TRP A 225 -10.22 -5.06 21.14
C TRP A 225 -11.23 -6.20 21.28
N GLN A 226 -12.48 -5.92 21.68
CA GLN A 226 -13.57 -6.91 21.69
C GLN A 226 -14.04 -7.20 20.27
N ARG A 227 -14.08 -6.16 19.43
CA ARG A 227 -14.52 -6.24 18.04
C ARG A 227 -13.49 -6.81 17.09
N LEU A 228 -12.23 -6.90 17.53
CA LEU A 228 -11.08 -7.19 16.70
C LEU A 228 -11.22 -8.47 15.86
N LEU A 229 -11.83 -9.51 16.42
CA LEU A 229 -12.00 -10.82 15.78
C LEU A 229 -13.46 -11.13 15.44
N ASN A 230 -14.38 -10.17 15.63
CA ASN A 230 -15.79 -10.39 15.36
C ASN A 230 -16.02 -10.53 13.85
N GLY A 231 -16.71 -11.61 13.46
CA GLY A 231 -17.02 -11.89 12.06
C GLY A 231 -15.84 -12.37 11.21
N TYR A 232 -14.71 -12.72 11.84
CA TYR A 232 -13.54 -13.26 11.14
C TYR A 232 -13.77 -14.71 10.70
N GLY A 233 -13.87 -14.92 9.38
CA GLY A 233 -13.84 -16.24 8.77
C GLY A 233 -12.43 -16.64 8.32
N LEU A 234 -12.32 -17.86 7.77
CA LEU A 234 -11.08 -18.34 7.15
C LEU A 234 -10.61 -17.43 6.01
N THR A 235 -11.54 -16.91 5.21
CA THR A 235 -11.25 -15.98 4.11
C THR A 235 -10.69 -14.65 4.60
N THR A 236 -11.22 -14.09 5.70
CA THR A 236 -10.68 -12.87 6.33
C THR A 236 -9.25 -13.07 6.82
N TRP A 237 -8.94 -14.22 7.42
CA TRP A 237 -7.56 -14.56 7.80
C TRP A 237 -6.63 -14.69 6.60
N MET A 238 -7.09 -15.26 5.49
CA MET A 238 -6.32 -15.29 4.24
C MET A 238 -6.03 -13.87 3.73
N VAL A 239 -7.00 -12.94 3.80
CA VAL A 239 -6.78 -11.52 3.43
C VAL A 239 -5.70 -10.89 4.31
N VAL A 240 -5.75 -11.09 5.64
CA VAL A 240 -4.76 -10.56 6.59
C VAL A 240 -3.36 -11.10 6.29
N LEU A 241 -3.23 -12.43 6.12
CA LEU A 241 -1.95 -13.08 5.84
C LEU A 241 -1.38 -12.65 4.48
N ASN A 242 -2.24 -12.51 3.47
CA ASN A 242 -1.83 -12.06 2.16
C ASN A 242 -1.36 -10.59 2.19
N LEU A 243 -2.14 -9.70 2.81
CA LEU A 243 -1.78 -8.29 3.00
C LEU A 243 -0.45 -8.14 3.75
N GLY A 244 -0.26 -8.95 4.80
CA GLY A 244 0.99 -9.01 5.56
C GLY A 244 2.18 -9.46 4.70
N SER A 245 2.01 -10.55 3.95
CA SER A 245 3.04 -11.13 3.07
C SER A 245 3.45 -10.16 1.96
N THR A 246 2.47 -9.55 1.28
CA THR A 246 2.68 -8.48 0.29
C THR A 246 3.49 -7.33 0.90
N GLY A 247 3.17 -6.91 2.13
CA GLY A 247 3.92 -5.85 2.82
C GLY A 247 5.38 -6.20 3.10
N LEU A 248 5.70 -7.46 3.44
CA LEU A 248 7.08 -7.93 3.62
C LEU A 248 7.84 -7.94 2.29
N LEU A 249 7.23 -8.42 1.20
CA LEU A 249 7.86 -8.40 -0.13
C LEU A 249 8.10 -6.96 -0.61
N VAL A 250 7.16 -6.05 -0.35
CA VAL A 250 7.34 -4.61 -0.64
C VAL A 250 8.54 -4.04 0.12
N SER A 251 8.71 -4.36 1.41
CA SER A 251 9.87 -3.89 2.18
C SER A 251 11.20 -4.41 1.60
N TRP A 252 11.20 -5.68 1.16
CA TRP A 252 12.37 -6.29 0.53
C TRP A 252 12.72 -5.58 -0.79
N LEU A 253 11.72 -5.30 -1.64
CA LEU A 253 11.93 -4.55 -2.88
C LEU A 253 12.42 -3.12 -2.60
N MET A 254 11.93 -2.45 -1.56
CA MET A 254 12.39 -1.11 -1.20
C MET A 254 13.86 -1.07 -0.77
N LYS A 255 14.36 -2.16 -0.18
CA LYS A 255 15.76 -2.27 0.24
C LYS A 255 16.68 -2.69 -0.92
N TYR A 256 16.28 -3.69 -1.70
CA TYR A 256 17.15 -4.38 -2.66
C TYR A 256 16.87 -4.07 -4.13
N ALA A 257 15.72 -3.47 -4.45
CA ALA A 257 15.34 -3.02 -5.79
C ALA A 257 15.05 -1.51 -5.76
N ASP A 258 14.27 -1.00 -6.72
CA ASP A 258 13.84 0.41 -6.77
C ASP A 258 12.31 0.51 -6.71
N ASN A 259 11.78 1.62 -6.19
CA ASN A 259 10.33 1.85 -6.12
C ASN A 259 9.65 1.91 -7.51
N ILE A 260 10.44 2.11 -8.58
CA ILE A 260 9.99 1.95 -9.97
C ILE A 260 9.59 0.50 -10.27
N VAL A 261 10.30 -0.50 -9.73
CA VAL A 261 9.95 -1.92 -9.88
C VAL A 261 8.63 -2.21 -9.15
N LYS A 262 8.41 -1.60 -7.99
CA LYS A 262 7.12 -1.71 -7.30
C LYS A 262 5.99 -1.11 -8.13
N ALA A 263 6.20 0.05 -8.75
CA ALA A 263 5.20 0.67 -9.63
C ALA A 263 4.90 -0.21 -10.86
N LEU A 264 5.90 -0.88 -11.43
CA LEU A 264 5.74 -1.86 -12.50
C LEU A 264 4.90 -3.06 -12.06
N CYS A 265 5.22 -3.70 -10.92
CA CYS A 265 4.41 -4.81 -10.39
C CYS A 265 2.97 -4.39 -10.16
N ALA A 266 2.75 -3.20 -9.59
CA ALA A 266 1.40 -2.68 -9.36
C ALA A 266 0.64 -2.48 -10.68
N SER A 267 1.30 -1.98 -11.73
CA SER A 267 0.66 -1.83 -13.05
C SER A 267 0.28 -3.16 -13.70
N HIS A 268 1.14 -4.20 -13.56
CA HIS A 268 0.85 -5.54 -14.08
C HIS A 268 -0.34 -6.18 -13.34
N ASN A 269 -0.38 -6.03 -12.02
CA ASN A 269 -1.49 -6.49 -11.21
C ASN A 269 -2.86 -5.97 -11.69
N MET A 270 -2.93 -4.69 -12.05
CA MET A 270 -4.18 -4.06 -12.51
C MET A 270 -4.66 -4.64 -13.85
N LEU A 271 -3.75 -5.12 -14.70
CA LEU A 271 -4.08 -5.80 -15.94
C LEU A 271 -4.56 -7.23 -15.67
N ASP A 272 -3.87 -7.95 -14.78
CA ASP A 272 -4.23 -9.32 -14.39
C ASP A 272 -5.61 -9.39 -13.75
N ASP A 273 -5.92 -8.49 -12.82
CA ASP A 273 -7.23 -8.43 -12.14
C ASP A 273 -8.37 -8.28 -13.16
N ARG A 274 -8.15 -7.51 -14.24
CA ARG A 274 -9.14 -7.34 -15.32
C ARG A 274 -9.26 -8.57 -16.22
N LEU A 275 -8.13 -9.20 -16.55
CA LEU A 275 -8.13 -10.41 -17.36
C LEU A 275 -8.88 -11.54 -16.65
N ILE A 276 -8.61 -11.71 -15.35
CA ILE A 276 -9.29 -12.69 -14.50
C ILE A 276 -10.78 -12.38 -14.42
N MET A 277 -11.16 -11.11 -14.19
CA MET A 277 -12.56 -10.72 -14.15
C MET A 277 -13.28 -11.00 -15.47
N TYR A 278 -12.62 -10.78 -16.62
CA TYR A 278 -13.18 -11.09 -17.94
C TYR A 278 -13.37 -12.59 -18.14
N LEU A 279 -12.40 -13.41 -17.72
CA LEU A 279 -12.48 -14.87 -17.78
C LEU A 279 -13.53 -15.46 -16.83
N TRP A 280 -13.79 -14.81 -15.70
CA TRP A 280 -14.82 -15.21 -14.73
C TRP A 280 -16.25 -14.81 -15.14
N LEU A 281 -16.39 -13.83 -16.03
CA LEU A 281 -17.68 -13.32 -16.52
C LEU A 281 -18.13 -13.97 -17.86
N LEU A 282 -17.27 -14.77 -18.49
CA LEU A 282 -17.56 -15.63 -19.66
C LEU A 282 -17.98 -17.03 -19.20
#